data_AF-A0A3N4P2K2-F1
#
_entry.id   AF-A0A3N4P2K2-F1
#
_cell.length_a   1.000
_cell.length_b   1.000
_cell.length_c   1.000
_cell.angle_alpha   90.00
_cell.angle_beta   90.00
_cell.angle_gamma   90.00
#
_symmetry.space_group_name_H-M   'P 1'
#
loop_
_entity.id
_entity.type
_entity.pdbx_description
1 polymer ?
#
loop_
_entity_poly.entity_id
_entity_poly.type
_entity_poly.pdbx_seq_one_letter_code
_entity_poly.pdbx_strand_id
1 'polypeptide(L)'
;MNQDYLIFGAGYHGEVKSFEAGQVEVQVEIKAPEETESSTSPSREALQQYTLPVTVIAVDGKRYNVATEGHPSEDEVKEAVERWQPQPIQTDELL
;
A
#
# COMPACT_ATOMS: atom_id res chain seq x y z
N MET A 1 -15.31 -7.55 4.50
CA MET A 1 -15.07 -7.38 3.04
C MET A 1 -13.69 -6.76 2.90
N ASN A 2 -12.91 -7.22 1.92
CA ASN A 2 -11.57 -6.67 1.70
C ASN A 2 -11.63 -5.61 0.61
N GLN A 3 -10.76 -4.61 0.71
CA GLN A 3 -10.58 -3.56 -0.28
C GLN A 3 -9.13 -3.53 -0.74
N ASP A 4 -8.91 -3.00 -1.93
CA ASP A 4 -7.58 -2.80 -2.49
C ASP A 4 -7.00 -1.48 -2.00
N TYR A 5 -5.73 -1.52 -1.59
CA TYR A 5 -4.94 -0.40 -1.12
C TYR A 5 -3.70 -0.29 -1.98
N LEU A 6 -3.48 0.89 -2.54
CA LEU A 6 -2.26 1.25 -3.24
C LEU A 6 -1.19 1.65 -2.23
N ILE A 7 -0.03 1.02 -2.28
CA ILE A 7 1.04 1.19 -1.30
C ILE A 7 2.15 2.05 -1.89
N PHE A 8 2.39 3.21 -1.28
CA PHE A 8 3.46 4.13 -1.63
C PHE A 8 4.31 4.43 -0.40
N GLY A 9 5.45 3.78 -0.28
CA GLY A 9 6.29 3.83 0.92
C GLY A 9 6.84 2.46 1.29
N ALA A 10 7.79 2.41 2.22
CA ALA A 10 8.47 1.15 2.60
C ALA A 10 9.05 0.38 1.39
N GLY A 11 9.50 1.07 0.33
CA GLY A 11 10.02 0.45 -0.90
C GLY A 11 8.95 0.03 -1.92
N TYR A 12 7.66 0.23 -1.63
CA TYR A 12 6.56 0.06 -2.57
C TYR A 12 6.30 1.35 -3.36
N HIS A 13 6.01 1.20 -4.65
CA HIS A 13 5.78 2.29 -5.59
C HIS A 13 4.44 2.12 -6.34
N GLY A 14 3.35 2.16 -5.58
CA GLY A 14 1.99 2.03 -6.12
C GLY A 14 1.53 0.58 -6.32
N GLU A 15 2.17 -0.38 -5.64
CA GLU A 15 1.70 -1.78 -5.64
C GLU A 15 0.36 -1.92 -4.92
N VAL A 16 -0.44 -2.91 -5.30
CA VAL A 16 -1.75 -3.15 -4.71
C VAL A 16 -1.70 -4.29 -3.70
N LYS A 17 -2.23 -4.05 -2.51
CA LYS A 17 -2.48 -5.09 -1.50
C LYS A 17 -3.91 -5.00 -0.98
N SER A 18 -4.51 -6.14 -0.68
CA SER A 18 -5.88 -6.19 -0.17
C SER A 18 -5.89 -6.30 1.36
N PHE A 19 -6.55 -5.37 2.02
CA PHE A 19 -6.75 -5.36 3.48
C PHE A 19 -8.24 -5.33 3.81
N GLU A 20 -8.58 -5.41 5.10
CA GLU A 20 -9.97 -5.19 5.53
C GLU A 20 -10.44 -3.78 5.12
N ALA A 21 -11.71 -3.64 4.77
CA ALA A 21 -12.29 -2.35 4.39
C ALA A 21 -12.29 -1.37 5.58
N GLY A 22 -12.06 -0.09 5.30
CA GLY A 22 -12.12 0.98 6.31
C GLY A 22 -10.92 1.04 7.26
N GLN A 23 -9.79 0.42 6.89
CA GLN A 23 -8.54 0.57 7.61
C GLN A 23 -8.00 1.99 7.41
N VAL A 24 -7.71 2.69 8.51
CA VAL A 24 -7.05 4.00 8.50
C VAL A 24 -5.53 3.88 8.43
N GLU A 25 -4.99 2.70 8.74
CA GLU A 25 -3.57 2.38 8.73
C GLU A 25 -3.43 0.91 8.34
N VAL A 26 -2.43 0.57 7.52
CA VAL A 26 -2.15 -0.81 7.13
C VAL A 26 -0.71 -1.17 7.43
N GLN A 27 -0.48 -2.40 7.87
CA GLN A 27 0.86 -2.92 8.10
C GLN A 27 1.34 -3.67 6.86
N VAL A 28 2.48 -3.23 6.32
CA VAL A 28 3.15 -3.90 5.20
C VAL A 28 4.47 -4.48 5.67
N GLU A 29 4.69 -5.74 5.35
CA GLU A 29 5.95 -6.44 5.64
C GLU A 29 6.81 -6.42 4.39
N ILE A 30 8.04 -5.93 4.51
CA ILE A 30 9.05 -6.03 3.46
C ILE A 30 10.20 -6.90 3.91
N LYS A 31 10.78 -7.63 2.95
CA LYS A 31 12.08 -8.27 3.17
C LYS A 31 13.11 -7.15 3.24
N ALA A 32 13.77 -7.02 4.39
CA ALA A 32 14.93 -6.14 4.49
C ALA A 32 15.95 -6.54 3.40
N PRO A 33 16.63 -5.59 2.74
CA PRO A 33 17.73 -5.94 1.85
C PRO A 33 18.72 -6.79 2.63
N GLU A 34 19.11 -7.95 2.07
CA GLU A 34 20.11 -8.82 2.69
C GLU A 34 21.35 -7.97 2.98
N GLU A 35 21.65 -7.73 4.26
CA GLU A 35 22.87 -7.06 4.67
C GLU A 35 24.03 -7.84 4.06
N THR A 36 24.75 -7.18 3.15
CA THR A 36 25.94 -7.75 2.55
C THR A 36 27.03 -7.73 3.63
N GLU A 37 27.46 -8.94 3.95
CA GLU A 37 28.73 -9.32 4.57
C GLU A 37 28.78 -9.48 6.11
N SER A 38 29.08 -10.73 6.47
CA SER A 38 29.80 -11.16 7.67
C SER A 38 29.01 -11.22 8.98
N SER A 39 28.13 -12.21 9.12
CA SER A 39 28.05 -12.95 10.39
C SER A 39 27.40 -14.32 10.25
N THR A 40 28.11 -15.32 10.75
CA THR A 40 27.74 -16.72 10.86
C THR A 40 26.54 -16.91 11.79
N SER A 41 25.33 -16.87 11.26
CA SER A 41 24.11 -17.46 11.84
C SER A 41 23.00 -17.44 10.79
N PRO A 42 22.09 -18.44 10.74
CA PRO A 42 20.93 -18.38 9.86
C PRO A 42 19.96 -17.35 10.45
N SER A 43 20.20 -16.08 10.18
CA SER A 43 19.29 -15.01 10.55
C SER A 43 17.99 -15.25 9.77
N ARG A 44 16.96 -15.70 10.49
CA ARG A 44 15.57 -15.68 10.03
C ARG A 44 15.38 -14.38 9.28
N GLU A 45 15.01 -14.46 8.00
CA GLU A 45 14.69 -13.33 7.13
C GLU A 45 14.03 -12.23 7.98
N ALA A 46 14.77 -11.16 8.29
CA ALA A 46 14.27 -10.12 9.17
C ALA A 46 13.22 -9.35 8.37
N LEU A 47 11.97 -9.78 8.48
CA LEU A 47 10.82 -9.07 7.93
C LEU A 47 10.71 -7.75 8.71
N GLN A 48 10.89 -6.65 8.01
CA GLN A 48 10.71 -5.33 8.61
C GLN A 48 9.26 -4.90 8.36
N GLN A 49 8.54 -4.64 9.44
CA GLN A 49 7.14 -4.24 9.41
C GLN A 49 7.05 -2.72 9.40
N TYR A 50 6.32 -2.19 8.43
CA TYR A 50 6.05 -0.75 8.29
C TYR A 50 4.55 -0.52 8.45
N THR A 51 4.18 0.47 9.26
CA THR A 51 2.79 0.93 9.36
C THR A 51 2.62 2.15 8.49
N LEU A 52 1.74 2.07 7.50
CA LEU A 52 1.48 3.13 6.55
C LEU A 52 0.07 3.68 6.78
N PRO A 53 -0.08 4.99 7.03
CA PRO A 53 -1.40 5.60 7.14
C PRO A 53 -2.10 5.58 5.78
N VAL A 54 -3.40 5.35 5.80
CA VAL A 54 -4.24 5.28 4.61
C VAL A 54 -4.95 6.60 4.43
N THR A 55 -4.83 7.14 3.22
CA THR A 55 -5.62 8.26 2.75
C THR A 55 -6.48 7.83 1.56
N VAL A 56 -7.57 8.55 1.32
CA VAL A 56 -8.46 8.29 0.18
C VAL A 56 -8.20 9.35 -0.87
N ILE A 57 -7.76 8.92 -2.05
CA ILE A 57 -7.49 9.80 -3.19
C ILE A 57 -8.52 9.52 -4.28
N ALA A 58 -9.09 10.60 -4.83
CA ALA A 58 -10.03 10.53 -5.93
C ALA A 58 -9.28 10.71 -7.25
N VAL A 59 -9.41 9.74 -8.17
CA VAL A 59 -8.81 9.77 -9.52
C VAL A 59 -9.92 9.45 -10.52
N ASP A 60 -10.10 10.31 -11.52
CA ASP A 60 -11.11 10.13 -12.59
C ASP A 60 -12.53 9.83 -12.04
N GLY A 61 -12.91 10.48 -10.93
CA GLY A 61 -14.22 10.32 -10.29
C GLY A 61 -14.39 9.05 -9.44
N LYS A 62 -13.34 8.23 -9.29
CA LYS A 62 -13.32 7.03 -8.43
C LYS A 62 -12.41 7.26 -7.23
N ARG A 63 -12.75 6.66 -6.09
CA ARG A 63 -11.96 6.77 -4.85
C ARG A 63 -11.12 5.52 -4.66
N TYR A 64 -9.88 5.68 -4.23
CA TYR A 64 -8.95 4.59 -3.98
C TYR A 64 -8.33 4.73 -2.59
N ASN A 65 -8.15 3.62 -1.89
CA ASN A 65 -7.36 3.62 -0.66
C ASN A 65 -5.88 3.66 -1.02
N VAL A 66 -5.15 4.59 -0.40
CA VAL A 66 -3.74 4.81 -0.68
C VAL A 66 -2.98 4.83 0.64
N ALA A 67 -2.20 3.79 0.91
CA ALA A 67 -1.36 3.68 2.09
C ALA A 67 0.01 4.30 1.85
N THR A 68 0.33 5.36 2.57
CA THR A 68 1.56 6.12 2.34
C THR A 68 1.96 6.97 3.53
N GLU A 69 3.25 7.05 3.84
CA GLU A 69 3.80 8.00 4.83
C GLU A 69 3.78 9.45 4.32
N GLY A 70 3.63 9.64 3.00
CA GLY A 70 3.66 10.94 2.35
C GLY A 70 2.30 11.34 1.77
N HIS A 71 2.35 12.19 0.75
CA HIS A 71 1.19 12.56 -0.05
C HIS A 71 1.54 12.31 -1.52
N PRO A 72 1.24 11.12 -2.08
CA PRO A 72 1.45 10.87 -3.49
C PRO A 72 0.56 11.79 -4.31
N SER A 73 1.08 12.24 -5.45
CA SER A 73 0.36 13.11 -6.37
C SER A 73 -0.77 12.35 -7.07
N GLU A 74 -1.81 13.05 -7.52
CA GLU A 74 -2.92 12.42 -8.26
C GLU A 74 -2.42 11.68 -9.51
N ASP A 75 -1.43 12.22 -10.22
CA ASP A 75 -0.76 11.55 -11.36
C ASP A 75 -0.08 10.23 -10.96
N GLU A 76 0.63 10.18 -9.82
CA GLU A 76 1.30 8.95 -9.36
C GLU A 76 0.28 7.86 -9.00
N VAL A 77 -0.83 8.26 -8.36
CA VAL A 77 -1.92 7.35 -8.06
C VAL A 77 -2.60 6.89 -9.35
N LYS A 78 -2.80 7.79 -10.32
CA LYS A 78 -3.37 7.46 -11.63
C LYS A 78 -2.52 6.44 -12.38
N GLU A 79 -1.21 6.66 -12.49
CA GLU A 79 -0.29 5.71 -13.10
C GLU A 79 -0.36 4.33 -12.43
N ALA A 80 -0.41 4.30 -11.10
CA ALA A 80 -0.53 3.06 -10.34
C ALA A 80 -1.90 2.38 -10.56
N VAL A 81 -2.99 3.15 -10.63
CA VAL A 81 -4.33 2.66 -10.95
C VAL A 81 -4.38 2.07 -12.36
N GLU A 82 -3.80 2.73 -13.35
CA GLU A 82 -3.74 2.24 -14.74
C GLU A 82 -2.90 0.97 -14.85
N ARG A 83 -1.80 0.90 -14.09
CA ARG A 83 -0.88 -0.24 -14.08
C ARG A 83 -1.44 -1.48 -13.39
N TRP A 84 -2.05 -1.30 -12.22
CA TRP A 84 -2.43 -2.41 -11.34
C TRP A 84 -3.94 -2.67 -11.31
N GLN A 85 -4.75 -1.77 -11.85
CA GLN A 85 -6.21 -1.86 -11.92
C GLN A 85 -6.88 -2.23 -10.58
N PRO A 86 -6.55 -1.54 -9.46
CA PRO A 86 -7.17 -1.81 -8.17
C PRO A 86 -8.68 -1.55 -8.21
N GLN A 87 -9.41 -2.26 -7.36
CA GLN A 87 -10.84 -1.99 -7.19
C GLN A 87 -11.03 -0.65 -6.48
N PRO A 88 -11.84 0.26 -7.03
CA PRO A 88 -12.19 1.49 -6.34
C PRO A 88 -13.02 1.18 -5.10
N ILE A 89 -12.96 2.07 -4.12
CA ILE A 89 -13.80 2.03 -2.93
C ILE A 89 -15.25 2.14 -3.39
N GLN A 90 -15.99 1.04 -3.24
CA GLN A 90 -17.44 1.07 -3.37
C GLN A 90 -17.98 1.80 -2.15
N THR A 91 -18.22 3.11 -2.31
CA THR A 91 -19.01 3.86 -1.32
C THR A 91 -20.45 3.44 -1.52
N ASP A 92 -20.84 2.33 -0.89
CA ASP A 92 -22.25 1.97 -0.75
C ASP A 92 -22.87 2.90 0.32
N GLU A 93 -23.01 4.17 -0.02
CA GLU A 93 -23.84 5.12 0.73
C GLU A 93 -25.18 5.25 -0.01
N LEU A 94 -25.94 4.17 -0.13
CA LEU A 94 -27.38 4.24 -0.42
C LEU A 94 -28.07 2.98 0.09
N LEU A 95 -28.37 2.90 1.39
CA LEU A 95 -29.55 2.19 1.93
C LEU A 95 -30.01 2.82 3.25
#